data_AF-A0A1E3WHX2-F1
#
_entry.id   AF-A0A1E3WHX2-F1
#
_cell.length_a   1.000
_cell.length_b   1.000
_cell.length_c   1.000
_cell.angle_alpha   90.00
_cell.angle_beta   90.00
_cell.angle_gamma   90.00
#
_symmetry.space_group_name_H-M   'P 1'
#
loop_
_entity.id
_entity.type
_entity.pdbx_description
1 polymer ?
#
loop_
_entity_poly.entity_id
_entity_poly.type
_entity_poly.pdbx_seq_one_letter_code
_entity_poly.pdbx_strand_id
1 'polypeptide(L)'
;MNRNIEFRTNLWHWKMVLSMVTSYVVFTFIFNWFFETEFQLWSFLVAVTSMVVVYSVLALFKKSHLSVVGNDVFLRGLKAELMAKKGMFGHQYIQITSNTETGYHRLKVTKNQISFSDWEFLLGKCI
;
A
#
# COMPACT_ATOMS: atom_id res chain seq x y z
N MET A 1 -17.64 18.51 -8.09
CA MET A 1 -17.79 17.15 -7.52
C MET A 1 -16.43 16.71 -6.99
N ASN A 2 -16.33 16.39 -5.69
CA ASN A 2 -15.09 15.94 -5.06
C ASN A 2 -15.10 14.41 -5.03
N ARG A 3 -14.23 13.76 -5.81
CA ARG A 3 -14.12 12.29 -5.88
C ARG A 3 -12.79 11.86 -5.29
N ASN A 4 -12.80 11.00 -4.29
CA ASN A 4 -11.59 10.38 -3.80
C ASN A 4 -11.22 9.18 -4.69
N ILE A 5 -9.94 9.07 -5.04
CA ILE A 5 -9.41 7.90 -5.75
C ILE A 5 -8.96 6.90 -4.69
N GLU A 6 -9.65 5.78 -4.59
CA GLU A 6 -9.28 4.72 -3.66
C GLU A 6 -8.14 3.89 -4.24
N PHE A 7 -7.08 3.72 -3.48
CA PHE A 7 -6.07 2.72 -3.80
C PHE A 7 -6.65 1.34 -3.43
N ARG A 8 -6.60 0.39 -4.37
CA ARG A 8 -6.85 -1.02 -4.07
C ARG A 8 -5.96 -1.41 -2.89
N THR A 9 -6.57 -2.03 -1.88
CA THR A 9 -5.91 -2.53 -0.69
C THR A 9 -4.62 -3.24 -1.10
N ASN A 10 -3.53 -2.67 -0.61
CA ASN A 10 -2.25 -2.73 -1.25
C ASN A 10 -1.75 -4.19 -1.33
N LEU A 11 -1.60 -4.74 -2.54
CA LEU A 11 -1.03 -6.07 -2.75
C LEU A 11 0.34 -6.20 -2.05
N TRP A 12 1.08 -5.09 -1.95
CA TRP A 12 2.32 -4.98 -1.19
C TRP A 12 2.14 -5.14 0.32
N HIS A 13 1.03 -4.66 0.88
CA HIS A 13 0.75 -4.82 2.30
C HIS A 13 0.51 -6.29 2.62
N TRP A 14 -0.31 -6.99 1.82
CA TRP A 14 -0.50 -8.43 1.99
C TRP A 14 0.78 -9.23 1.80
N LYS A 15 1.66 -8.85 0.86
CA LYS A 15 3.00 -9.44 0.75
C LYS A 15 3.86 -9.22 2.00
N MET A 16 3.79 -8.03 2.60
CA MET A 16 4.51 -7.69 3.83
C MET A 16 3.97 -8.48 5.03
N VAL A 17 2.64 -8.56 5.19
CA VAL A 17 1.99 -9.35 6.23
C VAL A 17 2.34 -10.82 6.09
N LEU A 18 2.25 -11.37 4.88
CA LEU A 18 2.62 -12.75 4.60
C LEU A 18 4.09 -13.01 4.96
N SER A 19 5.00 -12.11 4.59
CA SER A 19 6.41 -12.22 4.95
C SER A 19 6.63 -12.21 6.46
N MET A 20 5.98 -11.30 7.20
CA MET A 20 6.11 -11.23 8.66
C MET A 20 5.57 -12.49 9.35
N VAL A 21 4.39 -12.95 8.94
CA VAL A 21 3.77 -14.17 9.49
C VAL A 21 4.63 -15.39 9.18
N THR A 22 5.14 -15.51 7.95
CA THR A 22 6.00 -16.64 7.56
C THR A 22 7.30 -16.64 8.35
N SER A 23 7.94 -15.47 8.52
CA SER A 23 9.14 -15.34 9.35
C SER A 23 8.86 -15.75 10.79
N TYR A 24 7.75 -15.27 11.39
CA TYR A 24 7.36 -15.66 12.73
C TYR A 24 7.20 -17.18 12.86
N VAL A 25 6.46 -17.81 11.95
CA VAL A 25 6.25 -19.27 11.91
C VAL A 25 7.59 -20.00 11.86
N VAL A 26 8.49 -19.62 10.94
CA VAL A 26 9.80 -20.25 10.76
C VAL A 26 10.66 -20.10 12.02
N PHE A 27 10.73 -18.90 12.60
CA PHE A 27 11.49 -18.66 13.83
C PHE A 27 10.93 -19.47 15.01
N THR A 28 9.61 -19.57 15.15
CA THR A 28 8.99 -20.37 16.20
C THR A 28 9.35 -21.85 16.06
N PHE A 29 9.31 -22.41 14.85
CA PHE A 29 9.71 -23.80 14.62
C PHE A 29 11.20 -24.05 14.91
N ILE A 30 12.09 -23.16 14.44
CA ILE A 30 13.54 -23.26 14.70
C ILE A 30 13.80 -23.20 16.21
N PHE A 31 13.18 -22.27 16.92
CA PHE A 31 13.39 -22.08 18.36
C PHE A 31 12.86 -23.26 19.16
N ASN A 32 11.65 -23.74 18.83
CA ASN A 32 11.05 -24.89 19.48
C ASN A 32 11.90 -26.16 19.30
N TRP A 33 12.49 -26.33 18.10
CA TRP A 33 13.43 -27.41 17.80
C TRP A 33 14.75 -27.29 18.58
N PHE A 34 15.35 -26.09 18.64
CA PHE A 34 16.63 -25.87 19.32
C PHE A 34 16.56 -26.01 20.84
N PHE A 35 15.44 -25.60 21.44
CA PHE A 35 15.28 -25.55 22.89
C PHE A 35 14.39 -26.69 23.42
N GLU A 36 14.06 -27.68 22.60
CA GLU A 36 13.22 -28.84 22.94
C GLU A 36 11.95 -28.46 23.74
N THR A 37 11.35 -27.32 23.40
CA THR A 37 10.24 -26.76 24.15
C THR A 37 8.94 -27.42 23.72
N GLU A 38 8.01 -27.67 24.64
CA GLU A 38 6.70 -28.19 24.24
C GLU A 38 5.96 -27.18 23.35
N PHE A 39 5.59 -27.61 22.15
CA PHE A 39 4.89 -26.75 21.21
C PHE A 39 3.43 -26.54 21.64
N GLN A 40 3.15 -25.37 22.21
CA GLN A 40 1.78 -24.96 22.55
C GLN A 40 1.02 -24.48 21.32
N LEU A 41 0.37 -25.41 20.63
CA LEU A 41 -0.35 -25.15 19.38
C LEU A 41 -1.44 -24.07 19.52
N TRP A 42 -2.15 -24.03 20.64
CA TRP A 42 -3.17 -22.99 20.90
C TRP A 42 -2.57 -21.59 21.00
N SER A 43 -1.52 -21.42 21.80
CA SER A 43 -0.82 -20.14 21.95
C SER A 43 -0.26 -19.64 20.62
N PHE A 44 0.27 -20.55 19.80
CA PHE A 44 0.77 -20.25 18.46
C PHE A 44 -0.34 -19.77 17.51
N LEU A 45 -1.48 -20.49 17.44
CA LEU A 45 -2.61 -20.10 16.60
C LEU A 45 -3.17 -18.72 16.99
N VAL A 46 -3.27 -18.44 18.28
CA VAL A 46 -3.73 -17.14 18.79
C VAL A 46 -2.74 -16.02 18.38
N ALA A 47 -1.43 -16.26 18.48
CA ALA A 47 -0.42 -15.29 18.08
C ALA A 47 -0.46 -14.99 16.58
N VAL A 48 -0.53 -16.02 15.73
CA VAL A 48 -0.62 -15.85 14.26
C VAL A 48 -1.90 -15.12 13.88
N THR A 49 -3.04 -15.51 14.45
CA THR A 49 -4.34 -14.90 14.16
C THR A 49 -4.36 -13.43 14.58
N SER A 50 -3.85 -13.11 15.78
CA SER A 50 -3.79 -11.73 16.26
C SER A 50 -2.87 -10.85 15.40
N MET A 51 -1.71 -11.35 14.96
CA MET A 51 -0.86 -10.65 14.00
C MET A 51 -1.61 -10.32 12.70
N VAL A 52 -2.26 -11.30 12.09
CA VAL A 52 -3.00 -11.10 10.83
C VAL A 52 -4.10 -10.05 11.01
N VAL A 53 -4.87 -10.12 12.10
CA VAL A 53 -5.94 -9.16 12.40
C VAL A 53 -5.37 -7.76 12.60
N VAL A 54 -4.36 -7.60 13.45
CA VAL A 54 -3.74 -6.29 13.73
C VAL A 54 -3.21 -5.66 12.46
N TYR A 55 -2.46 -6.41 11.64
CA TYR A 55 -1.92 -5.88 10.39
C TYR A 55 -3.00 -5.59 9.35
N SER A 56 -4.09 -6.36 9.32
CA SER A 56 -5.24 -6.09 8.44
C SER A 56 -5.95 -4.79 8.84
N VAL A 57 -6.18 -4.59 10.15
CA VAL A 57 -6.78 -3.37 10.69
C VAL A 57 -5.89 -2.15 10.40
N LEU A 58 -4.58 -2.25 10.61
CA LEU A 58 -3.64 -1.18 10.25
C LEU A 58 -3.64 -0.86 8.75
N ALA A 59 -3.92 -1.86 7.89
CA ALA A 59 -4.05 -1.66 6.45
C ALA A 59 -5.27 -0.79 6.10
N LEU A 60 -6.40 -1.00 6.80
CA LEU A 60 -7.65 -0.29 6.55
C LEU A 60 -7.53 1.22 6.84
N PHE A 61 -6.65 1.61 7.77
CA PHE A 61 -6.43 3.02 8.10
C PHE A 61 -5.52 3.77 7.12
N LYS A 62 -4.87 3.08 6.16
CA LYS A 62 -4.12 3.76 5.09
C LYS A 62 -5.08 4.34 4.05
N LYS A 63 -5.63 5.52 4.35
CA LYS A 63 -6.43 6.29 3.40
C LYS A 63 -5.56 6.80 2.24
N SER A 64 -6.08 6.67 1.02
CA SER A 64 -5.54 7.33 -0.15
C SER A 64 -5.82 8.83 -0.04
N HIS A 65 -4.80 9.65 0.22
CA HIS A 65 -4.95 11.11 0.24
C HIS A 65 -4.98 11.71 -1.18
N LEU A 66 -5.56 11.00 -2.15
CA LEU A 66 -5.68 11.46 -3.53
C LEU A 66 -7.15 11.79 -3.80
N SER A 67 -7.43 13.07 -4.00
CA SER A 67 -8.77 13.58 -4.31
C SER A 67 -8.77 14.28 -5.65
N VAL A 68 -9.90 14.27 -6.33
CA VAL A 68 -10.14 14.96 -7.60
C VAL A 68 -11.24 15.96 -7.36
N VAL A 69 -10.93 17.25 -7.52
CA VAL A 69 -11.91 18.34 -7.38
C VAL A 69 -12.07 19.00 -8.73
N GLY A 70 -13.22 18.72 -9.38
CA GLY A 70 -13.46 19.19 -10.74
C GLY A 70 -12.53 18.50 -11.74
N ASN A 71 -11.60 19.28 -12.31
CA ASN A 71 -10.65 18.80 -13.32
C ASN A 71 -9.22 18.60 -12.77
N ASP A 72 -8.97 19.07 -11.54
CA ASP A 72 -7.66 19.08 -10.91
C ASP A 72 -7.53 17.91 -9.92
N VAL A 73 -6.33 17.34 -9.85
CA VAL A 73 -5.97 16.27 -8.92
C VAL A 73 -5.23 16.89 -7.74
N PHE A 74 -5.61 16.49 -6.54
CA PHE A 74 -5.03 16.95 -5.28
C PHE A 74 -4.41 15.78 -4.53
N LEU A 75 -3.19 15.99 -4.04
CA LEU A 75 -2.50 15.08 -3.14
C LEU A 75 -2.41 15.75 -1.77
N ARG A 76 -3.04 15.16 -0.75
CA ARG A 76 -3.14 15.73 0.61
C ARG A 76 -3.72 17.14 0.65
N GLY A 77 -4.68 17.44 -0.24
CA GLY A 77 -5.34 18.74 -0.31
C GLY A 77 -4.58 19.83 -1.06
N LEU A 78 -3.40 19.50 -1.63
CA LEU A 78 -2.59 20.40 -2.44
C LEU A 78 -2.65 19.99 -3.91
N LYS A 79 -2.67 20.95 -4.84
CA LYS A 79 -2.74 20.68 -6.28
C LYS A 79 -1.51 19.88 -6.72
N ALA A 80 -1.76 18.77 -7.40
CA ALA A 80 -0.73 17.83 -7.81
C ALA A 80 -0.56 17.80 -9.33
N GLU A 81 0.68 17.77 -9.77
CA GLU A 81 1.09 17.55 -11.15
C GLU A 81 1.26 16.05 -11.41
N LEU A 82 0.85 15.60 -12.60
CA LEU A 82 0.89 14.20 -13.01
C LEU A 82 1.86 14.04 -14.18
N MET A 83 2.78 13.08 -14.04
CA MET A 83 3.70 12.71 -15.12
C MET A 83 3.68 11.20 -15.31
N ALA A 84 3.42 10.74 -16.54
CA ALA A 84 3.55 9.34 -16.90
C ALA A 84 5.03 8.99 -17.08
N LYS A 85 5.50 7.97 -16.35
CA LYS A 85 6.88 7.50 -16.43
C LYS A 85 6.94 5.98 -16.59
N LYS A 86 8.06 5.49 -17.10
CA LYS A 86 8.35 4.07 -17.21
C LYS A 86 9.49 3.74 -16.25
N GLY A 87 9.29 2.72 -15.41
CA GLY A 87 10.32 2.23 -14.50
C GLY A 87 11.38 1.40 -15.23
N MET A 88 12.48 1.12 -14.55
CA MET A 88 13.56 0.25 -15.07
C MET A 88 13.03 -1.14 -15.50
N PHE A 89 12.05 -1.68 -14.78
CA PHE A 89 11.42 -2.97 -15.09
C PHE A 89 10.32 -2.90 -16.17
N GLY A 90 10.26 -1.80 -16.94
CA GLY A 90 9.30 -1.62 -18.02
C GLY A 90 7.86 -1.32 -17.59
N HIS A 91 7.55 -1.36 -16.30
CA HIS A 91 6.24 -1.01 -15.77
C HIS A 91 5.97 0.50 -15.86
N GLN A 92 4.84 0.85 -16.45
CA GLN A 92 4.34 2.23 -16.49
C GLN A 92 3.77 2.62 -15.12
N TYR A 93 4.16 3.79 -14.63
CA TYR A 93 3.65 4.39 -13.41
C TYR A 93 3.37 5.87 -13.62
N ILE A 94 2.36 6.39 -12.93
CA ILE A 94 2.06 7.82 -12.90
C ILE A 94 2.71 8.39 -11.64
N GLN A 95 3.59 9.37 -11.82
CA GLN A 95 4.19 10.12 -10.74
C GLN A 95 3.31 11.34 -10.45
N ILE A 96 2.73 11.38 -9.26
CA ILE A 96 1.91 12.47 -8.77
C ILE A 96 2.76 13.28 -7.80
N THR A 97 3.01 14.55 -8.11
CA THR A 97 3.87 15.42 -7.31
C THR A 97 3.09 16.66 -6.91
N SER A 98 3.04 16.95 -5.62
CA SER A 98 2.46 18.19 -5.10
C SER A 98 3.54 18.96 -4.37
N ASN A 99 3.72 20.23 -4.70
CA ASN A 99 4.69 21.09 -4.03
C ASN A 99 4.11 21.59 -2.70
N THR A 100 4.96 21.65 -1.68
CA THR A 100 4.69 22.26 -0.37
C THR A 100 5.63 23.44 -0.19
N GLU A 101 5.33 24.34 0.75
CA GLU A 101 6.19 25.51 1.03
C GLU A 101 7.64 25.12 1.34
N THR A 102 7.84 23.95 1.95
CA THR A 102 9.15 23.43 2.38
C THR A 102 9.69 22.27 1.53
N GLY A 103 9.00 21.88 0.46
CA GLY A 103 9.41 20.70 -0.32
C GLY A 103 8.33 20.16 -1.25
N TYR A 104 8.15 18.83 -1.25
CA TYR A 104 7.16 18.18 -2.10
C TYR A 104 6.65 16.86 -1.52
N HIS A 105 5.39 16.55 -1.80
CA HIS A 105 4.82 15.22 -1.67
C HIS A 105 4.86 14.52 -3.01
N ARG A 106 5.47 13.33 -3.06
CA ARG A 106 5.55 12.52 -4.28
C ARG A 106 4.94 11.16 -4.05
N LEU A 107 4.03 10.77 -4.93
CA LEU A 107 3.38 9.47 -4.95
C LEU A 107 3.60 8.82 -6.31
N LYS A 108 3.91 7.53 -6.30
CA LYS A 108 3.99 6.70 -7.51
C LYS A 108 2.78 5.77 -7.51
N VAL A 109 1.97 5.87 -8.56
CA VAL A 109 0.79 5.04 -8.75
C VAL A 109 0.99 4.14 -9.96
N THR A 110 0.71 2.85 -9.80
CA THR A 110 0.73 1.87 -10.89
C THR A 110 -0.68 1.43 -11.23
N LYS A 111 -0.89 0.92 -12.45
CA LYS A 111 -2.22 0.48 -12.93
C LYS A 111 -2.92 -0.49 -11.97
N ASN A 112 -2.16 -1.34 -11.29
CA ASN A 112 -2.72 -2.36 -10.39
C ASN A 112 -3.16 -1.80 -9.04
N GLN A 113 -2.83 -0.54 -8.72
CA GLN A 113 -3.12 0.07 -7.43
C GLN A 113 -4.43 0.85 -7.41
N ILE A 114 -5.08 1.11 -8.55
CA ILE A 114 -6.33 1.87 -8.62
C ILE A 114 -7.33 1.18 -9.55
N SER A 115 -8.57 1.66 -9.59
CA SER A 115 -9.53 1.17 -10.58
C SER A 115 -9.07 1.50 -12.01
N PHE A 116 -9.50 0.70 -12.98
CA PHE A 116 -9.15 0.94 -14.38
C PHE A 116 -9.64 2.32 -14.87
N SER A 117 -10.85 2.72 -14.48
CA SER A 117 -11.42 4.03 -14.78
C SER A 117 -10.65 5.18 -14.14
N ASP A 118 -10.15 5.03 -12.91
CA ASP A 118 -9.28 6.03 -12.27
C ASP A 118 -7.94 6.13 -13.00
N TRP A 119 -7.40 4.99 -13.44
CA TRP A 119 -6.14 4.94 -14.18
C TRP A 119 -6.23 5.67 -15.51
N GLU A 120 -7.24 5.41 -16.32
CA GLU A 120 -7.43 6.11 -17.60
C GLU A 120 -7.64 7.62 -17.38
N PHE A 121 -8.40 8.00 -16.35
CA PHE A 121 -8.59 9.40 -16.00
C PHE A 121 -7.28 10.10 -15.66
N LEU A 122 -6.46 9.50 -14.78
CA LEU A 122 -5.16 10.08 -14.40
C LEU A 122 -4.18 10.10 -15.59
N LEU A 123 -4.21 9.08 -16.43
CA LEU A 123 -3.33 8.98 -17.61
C LEU A 123 -3.70 10.04 -18.66
N GLY A 124 -4.99 10.32 -18.86
CA GLY A 124 -5.45 11.42 -19.71
C GLY A 124 -5.13 12.82 -19.17
N LYS A 125 -4.70 12.93 -17.91
CA LYS A 125 -4.22 14.17 -17.26
C LYS A 125 -2.71 14.29 -17.19
N CYS A 126 -1.98 13.26 -17.62
CA CYS A 126 -0.52 13.34 -17.70
C CYS A 126 -0.12 14.26 -18.85
N ILE A 127 0.83 15.15 -18.60
CA ILE A 127 1.50 16.00 -19.58
C ILE A 127 2.84 15.35 -19.96
#